data_AF-A0A4Z0ES81-F1
#
_entry.id   AF-A0A4Z0ES81-F1
#
_cell.length_a   1.000
_cell.length_b   1.000
_cell.length_c   1.000
_cell.angle_alpha   90.00
_cell.angle_beta   90.00
_cell.angle_gamma   90.00
#
_symmetry.space_group_name_H-M   'P 1'
#
loop_
_entity.id
_entity.type
_entity.pdbx_description
1 polymer ?
#
loop_
_entity_poly.entity_id
_entity_poly.type
_entity_poly.pdbx_seq_one_letter_code
_entity_poly.pdbx_strand_id
1 'polypeptide(L)'
;MRYFWLATPLPMPALPLPTAPATAPPPAPRRGWRRWVLAGLLLGLLGGGAYYLRHQRQLNRYARRTWATLTTRYLTGRESTPLLAGYSVHGIDVSTYQGRIDWPEVARQQVRFAFIKASEGATLRDARFKRNWREARAAGILSGAYHYFQPNRDGGEQARLFIATVPLRPGDLPPVLDVEAPRFHDVAEMRREVRQWLDAVEAHYKVRPILYSNYTFYRHYLAGHFDDYPLWLAHYEVERPALPASRWIIWQHSDEAYVPGIRGTVDFNVFQGSYESLLALRVAPPPAPARPVARPTPAKTARPGSFRKLLNRAAELVQR
;
A
#
# COMPACT_ATOMS: atom_id res chain seq x y z
N MET A 1 -4.39 -123.59 59.07
CA MET A 1 -4.43 -123.58 60.56
C MET A 1 -4.36 -122.13 61.03
N ARG A 2 -5.33 -121.73 61.88
CA ARG A 2 -5.32 -120.60 62.84
C ARG A 2 -5.31 -119.13 62.36
N TYR A 3 -6.52 -118.56 62.35
CA TYR A 3 -6.98 -117.30 62.98
C TYR A 3 -5.96 -116.38 63.68
N PHE A 4 -6.08 -115.05 63.49
CA PHE A 4 -6.54 -114.12 64.55
C PHE A 4 -6.73 -112.67 63.99
N TRP A 5 -7.62 -111.94 64.67
CA TRP A 5 -8.28 -110.68 64.31
C TRP A 5 -7.54 -109.38 64.73
N LEU A 6 -8.03 -108.26 64.15
CA LEU A 6 -8.11 -106.87 64.65
C LEU A 6 -6.82 -106.09 64.96
N ALA A 7 -6.59 -105.00 64.22
CA ALA A 7 -6.83 -103.64 64.71
C ALA A 7 -6.39 -102.60 63.65
N THR A 8 -7.31 -101.73 63.25
CA THR A 8 -7.03 -100.46 62.55
C THR A 8 -6.29 -99.49 63.47
N PRO A 9 -5.12 -98.94 63.07
CA PRO A 9 -4.59 -97.73 63.67
C PRO A 9 -5.05 -96.50 62.86
N LEU A 10 -5.40 -95.46 63.61
CA LEU A 10 -5.84 -94.13 63.18
C LEU A 10 -4.80 -93.42 62.28
N PRO A 11 -5.25 -92.51 61.39
CA PRO A 11 -4.36 -91.81 60.48
C PRO A 11 -3.42 -90.85 61.24
N MET A 12 -2.12 -90.96 60.95
CA MET A 12 -1.12 -89.99 61.37
C MET A 12 -1.42 -88.61 60.76
N PRO A 13 -1.31 -87.51 61.52
CA PRO A 13 -1.52 -86.17 60.99
C PRO A 13 -0.43 -85.85 59.95
N ALA A 14 -0.88 -85.41 58.77
CA ALA A 14 -0.01 -85.00 57.68
C ALA A 14 0.84 -83.79 58.10
N LEU A 15 2.14 -83.88 57.86
CA LEU A 15 3.01 -82.70 57.87
C LEU A 15 2.53 -81.74 56.78
N PRO A 16 2.30 -80.45 57.07
CA PRO A 16 1.97 -79.49 56.03
C PRO A 16 3.15 -79.37 55.06
N LEU A 17 2.87 -79.59 53.77
CA LEU A 17 3.81 -79.32 52.69
C LEU A 17 4.25 -77.85 52.74
N PRO A 18 5.50 -77.53 52.35
CA PRO A 18 5.93 -76.15 52.24
C PRO A 18 4.99 -75.40 51.31
N THR A 19 4.32 -74.37 51.84
CA THR A 19 3.51 -73.45 51.04
C THR A 19 4.44 -72.76 50.05
N ALA A 20 4.21 -72.97 48.76
CA ALA A 20 4.87 -72.22 47.72
C ALA A 20 4.71 -70.71 48.02
N PRO A 21 5.77 -69.89 47.85
CA PRO A 21 5.65 -68.45 48.07
C PRO A 21 4.51 -67.94 47.18
N ALA A 22 3.57 -67.20 47.79
CA ALA A 22 2.50 -66.56 47.05
C ALA A 22 3.11 -65.75 45.90
N THR A 23 2.87 -66.19 44.67
CA THR A 23 3.31 -65.48 43.48
C THR A 23 2.76 -64.06 43.54
N ALA A 24 3.66 -63.07 43.57
CA ALA A 24 3.27 -61.67 43.50
C ALA A 24 2.32 -61.46 42.31
N PRO A 25 1.25 -60.65 42.45
CA PRO A 25 0.34 -60.40 41.34
C PRO A 25 1.14 -59.90 40.13
N PRO A 26 0.83 -60.35 38.91
CA PRO A 26 1.56 -59.92 37.72
C PRO A 26 1.56 -58.39 37.64
N PRO A 27 2.70 -57.75 37.31
CA PRO A 27 2.77 -56.30 37.21
C PRO A 27 1.71 -55.83 36.21
N ALA A 28 0.91 -54.83 36.61
CA ALA A 28 -0.13 -54.27 35.76
C ALA A 28 0.47 -53.92 34.37
N PRO A 29 -0.21 -54.25 33.26
CA PRO A 29 0.34 -54.05 31.92
C PRO A 29 0.75 -52.59 31.74
N ARG A 30 2.05 -52.34 31.54
CA ARG A 30 2.56 -50.98 31.29
C ARG A 30 1.88 -50.47 30.03
N ARG A 31 1.04 -49.43 30.15
CA ARG A 31 0.26 -48.82 29.06
C ARG A 31 1.18 -48.16 28.01
N GLY A 32 1.80 -48.99 27.17
CA GLY A 32 2.74 -48.61 26.12
C GLY A 32 2.13 -47.84 24.95
N TRP A 33 0.81 -47.64 24.93
CA TRP A 33 0.14 -46.78 23.95
C TRP A 33 0.30 -45.29 24.28
N ARG A 34 0.46 -44.93 25.56
CA ARG A 34 0.62 -43.53 25.98
C ARG A 34 1.85 -42.88 25.37
N ARG A 35 2.98 -43.59 25.28
CA ARG A 35 4.19 -43.10 24.60
C ARG A 35 3.98 -42.83 23.12
N TRP A 36 3.16 -43.63 22.43
CA TRP A 36 2.85 -43.43 21.02
C TRP A 36 1.87 -42.27 20.81
N VAL A 37 0.89 -42.11 21.71
CA VAL A 37 0.02 -40.92 21.71
C VAL A 37 0.83 -39.66 21.99
N LEU A 38 1.73 -39.67 22.99
CA LEU A 38 2.62 -38.55 23.28
C LEU A 38 3.58 -38.26 22.12
N ALA A 39 4.15 -39.29 21.48
CA ALA A 39 5.00 -39.13 20.30
C ALA A 39 4.21 -38.55 19.10
N GLY A 40 2.98 -39.01 18.89
CA GLY A 40 2.08 -38.48 17.85
C GLY A 40 1.70 -37.02 18.10
N LEU A 41 1.38 -36.66 19.35
CA LEU A 41 1.12 -35.27 19.75
C LEU A 41 2.35 -34.38 19.57
N LEU A 42 3.54 -34.88 19.94
CA LEU A 42 4.80 -34.15 19.76
C LEU A 42 5.11 -33.96 18.27
N LEU A 43 4.96 -35.00 17.44
CA LEU A 43 5.13 -34.89 15.99
C LEU A 43 4.12 -33.93 15.37
N GLY A 44 2.87 -33.94 15.84
CA GLY A 44 1.84 -32.99 15.44
C GLY A 44 2.21 -31.54 15.82
N LEU A 45 2.70 -31.32 17.03
CA LEU A 45 3.18 -30.02 17.50
C LEU A 45 4.40 -29.52 16.72
N LEU A 46 5.38 -30.39 16.47
CA LEU A 46 6.56 -30.06 15.70
C LEU A 46 6.23 -29.79 14.23
N GLY A 47 5.40 -30.62 13.61
CA GLY A 47 4.92 -30.43 12.25
C GLY A 47 4.07 -29.16 12.11
N GLY A 48 3.15 -28.92 13.05
CA GLY A 48 2.35 -27.70 13.12
C GLY A 48 3.20 -26.46 13.36
N GLY A 49 4.20 -26.54 14.25
CA GLY A 49 5.16 -25.47 14.53
C GLY A 49 6.03 -25.14 13.31
N ALA A 50 6.55 -26.15 12.62
CA ALA A 50 7.30 -25.97 11.37
C ALA A 50 6.41 -25.36 10.27
N TYR A 51 5.16 -25.83 10.14
CA TYR A 51 4.20 -25.27 9.21
C TYR A 51 3.88 -23.80 9.53
N TYR A 52 3.66 -23.48 10.81
CA TYR A 52 3.45 -22.10 11.27
C TYR A 52 4.67 -21.23 10.98
N LEU A 53 5.88 -21.62 11.38
CA LEU A 53 7.10 -20.83 11.12
C LEU A 53 7.32 -20.57 9.62
N ARG A 54 6.98 -21.55 8.77
CA ARG A 54 7.05 -21.42 7.31
C ARG A 54 6.00 -20.47 6.74
N HIS A 55 4.78 -20.46 7.28
CA HIS A 55 3.64 -19.70 6.75
C HIS A 55 3.15 -18.58 7.68
N GLN A 56 3.93 -18.21 8.70
CA GLN A 56 3.51 -17.32 9.78
C GLN A 56 3.02 -15.98 9.27
N ARG A 57 3.65 -15.43 8.21
CA ARG A 57 3.23 -14.17 7.61
C ARG A 57 1.81 -14.26 7.04
N GLN A 58 1.55 -15.29 6.22
CA GLN A 58 0.23 -15.52 5.61
C GLN A 58 -0.83 -15.83 6.67
N LEU A 59 -0.51 -16.70 7.65
CA LEU A 59 -1.43 -17.06 8.73
C LEU A 59 -1.77 -15.83 9.59
N ASN A 60 -0.76 -15.04 9.96
CA ASN A 60 -0.98 -13.82 10.73
C ASN A 60 -1.77 -12.78 9.91
N ARG A 61 -1.60 -12.74 8.58
CA ARG A 61 -2.42 -11.91 7.70
C ARG A 61 -3.89 -12.30 7.73
N TYR A 62 -4.18 -13.59 7.50
CA TYR A 62 -5.56 -14.09 7.54
C TYR A 62 -6.20 -13.83 8.91
N ALA A 63 -5.45 -14.04 9.98
CA ALA A 63 -5.92 -13.75 11.33
C ALA A 63 -6.24 -12.26 11.50
N ARG A 64 -5.35 -11.34 11.07
CA ARG A 64 -5.58 -9.89 11.13
C ARG A 64 -6.78 -9.45 10.30
N ARG A 65 -6.93 -9.93 9.07
CA ARG A 65 -8.08 -9.59 8.20
C ARG A 65 -9.40 -10.07 8.80
N THR A 66 -9.41 -11.30 9.30
CA THR A 66 -10.60 -11.87 9.95
C THR A 66 -10.95 -11.06 11.19
N TRP A 67 -9.95 -10.73 12.01
CA TRP A 67 -10.13 -9.87 13.18
C TRP A 67 -10.62 -8.47 12.84
N ALA A 68 -10.03 -7.81 11.84
CA ALA A 68 -10.46 -6.51 11.34
C ALA A 68 -11.94 -6.56 10.94
N THR A 69 -12.34 -7.59 10.17
CA THR A 69 -13.73 -7.78 9.73
C THR A 69 -14.70 -7.93 10.91
N LEU A 70 -14.33 -8.71 11.91
CA LEU A 70 -15.13 -8.92 13.12
C LEU A 70 -15.19 -7.67 14.00
N THR A 71 -14.14 -6.85 13.98
CA THR A 71 -14.02 -5.66 14.82
C THR A 71 -14.51 -4.38 14.16
N THR A 72 -14.77 -4.37 12.85
CA THR A 72 -15.20 -3.16 12.10
C THR A 72 -16.35 -2.41 12.76
N ARG A 73 -17.30 -3.12 13.37
CA ARG A 73 -18.47 -2.51 14.05
C ARG A 73 -18.11 -1.78 15.35
N TYR A 74 -16.96 -2.08 15.93
CA TYR A 74 -16.45 -1.49 17.17
C TYR A 74 -15.41 -0.41 16.91
N LEU A 75 -14.98 -0.22 15.65
CA LEU A 75 -14.02 0.82 15.30
C LEU A 75 -14.65 2.21 15.44
N THR A 76 -14.00 3.04 16.24
CA THR A 76 -14.46 4.38 16.58
C THR A 76 -13.96 5.43 15.58
N GLY A 77 -12.90 5.10 14.83
CA GLY A 77 -12.14 6.04 14.02
C GLY A 77 -11.13 6.84 14.84
N ARG A 78 -10.70 6.30 15.99
CA ARG A 78 -9.62 6.84 16.84
C ARG A 78 -8.43 5.90 16.96
N GLU A 79 -8.57 4.71 16.42
CA GLU A 79 -7.51 3.71 16.33
C GLU A 79 -6.38 4.26 15.44
N SER A 80 -5.13 3.99 15.83
CA SER A 80 -3.97 4.56 15.15
C SER A 80 -2.88 3.52 14.97
N THR A 81 -2.37 3.42 13.75
CA THR A 81 -1.16 2.65 13.40
C THR A 81 0.05 3.58 13.47
N PRO A 82 1.15 3.18 14.14
CA PRO A 82 2.37 3.97 14.16
C PRO A 82 2.92 4.27 12.76
N LEU A 83 3.50 5.46 12.60
CA LEU A 83 4.20 5.83 11.38
C LEU A 83 5.37 4.89 11.12
N LEU A 84 5.56 4.52 9.86
CA LEU A 84 6.69 3.68 9.47
C LEU A 84 8.00 4.45 9.66
N ALA A 85 8.90 3.92 10.50
CA ALA A 85 10.20 4.50 10.75
C ALA A 85 11.08 4.49 9.49
N GLY A 86 11.99 5.47 9.39
CA GLY A 86 12.88 5.62 8.24
C GLY A 86 12.29 6.42 7.07
N TYR A 87 11.03 6.86 7.17
CA TYR A 87 10.37 7.74 6.20
C TYR A 87 9.81 8.97 6.91
N SER A 88 9.91 10.14 6.28
CA SER A 88 9.42 11.41 6.85
C SER A 88 8.09 11.88 6.25
N VAL A 89 7.62 11.21 5.20
CA VAL A 89 6.44 11.63 4.44
C VAL A 89 5.49 10.44 4.30
N HIS A 90 4.39 10.49 5.05
CA HIS A 90 3.34 9.48 5.04
C HIS A 90 2.11 9.97 4.32
N GLY A 91 1.37 9.05 3.72
CA GLY A 91 0.15 9.34 3.00
C GLY A 91 -0.80 8.17 3.00
N ILE A 92 -2.03 8.41 2.60
CA ILE A 92 -3.07 7.38 2.49
C ILE A 92 -3.59 7.29 1.06
N ASP A 93 -4.29 6.23 0.74
CA ASP A 93 -5.16 6.21 -0.41
C ASP A 93 -6.53 5.68 -0.05
N VAL A 94 -7.54 6.27 -0.68
CA VAL A 94 -8.94 6.11 -0.25
C VAL A 94 -9.88 6.10 -1.44
N SER A 95 -11.01 5.44 -1.22
CA SER A 95 -12.13 5.37 -2.16
C SER A 95 -13.45 5.54 -1.41
N THR A 96 -14.55 5.18 -2.07
CA THR A 96 -15.84 5.06 -1.40
C THR A 96 -15.85 4.05 -0.25
N TYR A 97 -14.92 3.08 -0.23
CA TYR A 97 -14.87 2.03 0.81
C TYR A 97 -14.53 2.57 2.20
N GLN A 98 -13.75 3.65 2.29
CA GLN A 98 -13.43 4.31 3.57
C GLN A 98 -14.57 5.18 4.11
N GLY A 99 -15.72 5.24 3.41
CA GLY A 99 -16.92 5.91 3.90
C GLY A 99 -16.75 7.42 4.11
N ARG A 100 -17.18 7.92 5.27
CA ARG A 100 -17.05 9.34 5.63
C ARG A 100 -15.77 9.55 6.44
N ILE A 101 -14.84 10.27 5.83
CA ILE A 101 -13.56 10.65 6.44
C ILE A 101 -13.67 12.03 7.11
N ASP A 102 -13.07 12.16 8.29
CA ASP A 102 -12.75 13.43 8.97
C ASP A 102 -11.32 13.85 8.58
N TRP A 103 -11.22 14.64 7.51
CA TRP A 103 -9.95 15.06 6.94
C TRP A 103 -9.11 15.97 7.87
N PRO A 104 -9.71 16.93 8.62
CA PRO A 104 -8.98 17.66 9.65
C PRO A 104 -8.32 16.76 10.70
N GLU A 105 -9.00 15.70 11.14
CA GLU A 105 -8.42 14.75 12.08
C GLU A 105 -7.27 13.97 11.43
N VAL A 106 -7.46 13.46 10.20
CA VAL A 106 -6.41 12.77 9.42
C VAL A 106 -5.15 13.64 9.28
N ALA A 107 -5.29 14.93 9.03
CA ALA A 107 -4.15 15.85 8.88
C ALA A 107 -3.31 15.98 10.16
N ARG A 108 -3.94 15.87 11.35
CA ARG A 108 -3.24 15.89 12.65
C ARG A 108 -2.37 14.65 12.85
N GLN A 109 -2.68 13.55 12.17
CA GLN A 109 -1.97 12.27 12.23
C GLN A 109 -0.73 12.24 11.33
N GLN A 110 -0.23 13.40 10.93
CA GLN A 110 0.94 13.58 10.08
C GLN A 110 0.82 13.01 8.66
N VAL A 111 -0.40 12.73 8.19
CA VAL A 111 -0.68 12.41 6.79
C VAL A 111 -0.43 13.66 5.94
N ARG A 112 0.51 13.58 4.99
CA ARG A 112 0.95 14.70 4.14
C ARG A 112 0.35 14.64 2.74
N PHE A 113 0.04 13.44 2.25
CA PHE A 113 -0.61 13.27 0.96
C PHE A 113 -1.73 12.24 1.00
N ALA A 114 -2.65 12.35 0.04
CA ALA A 114 -3.69 11.36 -0.19
C ALA A 114 -3.93 11.14 -1.70
N PHE A 115 -3.98 9.88 -2.12
CA PHE A 115 -4.53 9.53 -3.44
C PHE A 115 -5.99 9.10 -3.30
N ILE A 116 -6.87 9.68 -4.11
CA ILE A 116 -8.32 9.52 -3.97
C ILE A 116 -8.86 8.89 -5.25
N LYS A 117 -9.56 7.77 -5.12
CA LYS A 117 -10.17 7.08 -6.27
C LYS A 117 -11.11 8.04 -6.97
N ALA A 118 -10.91 8.24 -8.26
CA ALA A 118 -11.76 9.10 -9.06
C ALA A 118 -12.70 8.29 -9.93
N SER A 119 -12.17 7.28 -10.60
CA SER A 119 -12.89 6.49 -11.57
C SER A 119 -12.35 5.08 -11.68
N GLU A 120 -13.13 4.22 -12.31
CA GLU A 120 -12.81 2.82 -12.57
C GLU A 120 -13.41 2.40 -13.91
N GLY A 121 -12.60 1.71 -14.72
CA GLY A 121 -13.04 1.22 -16.02
C GLY A 121 -13.60 2.35 -16.89
N ALA A 122 -14.47 2.01 -17.84
CA ALA A 122 -14.98 2.98 -18.80
C ALA A 122 -16.16 3.82 -18.27
N THR A 123 -16.76 3.46 -17.13
CA THR A 123 -18.06 4.05 -16.71
C THR A 123 -18.17 4.48 -15.26
N LEU A 124 -17.39 3.91 -14.33
CA LEU A 124 -17.64 4.12 -12.90
C LEU A 124 -16.90 5.37 -12.41
N ARG A 125 -17.63 6.29 -11.77
CA ARG A 125 -17.08 7.39 -10.97
C ARG A 125 -17.23 7.07 -9.50
N ASP A 126 -16.15 7.23 -8.72
CA ASP A 126 -16.22 6.97 -7.29
C ASP A 126 -17.17 7.97 -6.61
N ALA A 127 -18.13 7.45 -5.85
CA ALA A 127 -19.20 8.23 -5.24
C ALA A 127 -18.70 9.23 -4.18
N ARG A 128 -17.51 9.02 -3.61
CA ARG A 128 -16.91 9.88 -2.58
C ARG A 128 -15.83 10.80 -3.13
N PHE A 129 -15.35 10.61 -4.36
CA PHE A 129 -14.27 11.40 -4.97
C PHE A 129 -14.44 12.90 -4.74
N LYS A 130 -15.54 13.51 -5.18
CA LYS A 130 -15.75 14.97 -5.10
C LYS A 130 -15.66 15.51 -3.67
N ARG A 131 -16.22 14.77 -2.70
CA ARG A 131 -16.19 15.15 -1.29
C ARG A 131 -14.76 15.03 -0.74
N ASN A 132 -14.14 13.86 -0.92
CA ASN A 132 -12.80 13.58 -0.41
C ASN A 132 -11.78 14.53 -1.02
N TRP A 133 -11.86 14.79 -2.33
CA TRP A 133 -11.00 15.71 -3.06
C TRP A 133 -11.03 17.13 -2.49
N ARG A 134 -12.23 17.65 -2.22
CA ARG A 134 -12.39 18.99 -1.65
C ARG A 134 -11.92 19.05 -0.20
N GLU A 135 -12.31 18.08 0.61
CA GLU A 135 -12.07 18.12 2.06
C GLU A 135 -10.63 17.79 2.45
N ALA A 136 -9.95 16.88 1.73
CA ALA A 136 -8.53 16.62 1.91
C ALA A 136 -7.70 17.88 1.67
N ARG A 137 -7.98 18.59 0.56
CA ARG A 137 -7.34 19.88 0.24
C ARG A 137 -7.62 20.94 1.30
N ALA A 138 -8.86 21.05 1.76
CA ALA A 138 -9.23 22.01 2.80
C ALA A 138 -8.51 21.74 4.13
N ALA A 139 -8.15 20.48 4.40
CA ALA A 139 -7.34 20.07 5.55
C ALA A 139 -5.81 20.24 5.31
N GLY A 140 -5.39 20.75 4.16
CA GLY A 140 -3.97 20.97 3.83
C GLY A 140 -3.21 19.73 3.37
N ILE A 141 -3.92 18.65 3.00
CA ILE A 141 -3.31 17.40 2.51
C ILE A 141 -3.10 17.49 0.99
N LEU A 142 -1.88 17.21 0.53
CA LEU A 142 -1.57 17.16 -0.90
C LEU A 142 -2.36 16.03 -1.55
N SER A 143 -3.19 16.37 -2.54
CA SER A 143 -4.15 15.43 -3.11
C SER A 143 -3.78 15.04 -4.54
N GLY A 144 -3.81 13.73 -4.82
CA GLY A 144 -3.73 13.14 -6.16
C GLY A 144 -4.94 12.24 -6.42
N ALA A 145 -5.23 11.96 -7.68
CA ALA A 145 -6.38 11.16 -8.07
C ALA A 145 -5.93 9.91 -8.82
N TYR A 146 -6.58 8.78 -8.57
CA TYR A 146 -6.27 7.53 -9.26
C TYR A 146 -7.45 6.96 -10.05
N HIS A 147 -7.12 6.23 -11.11
CA HIS A 147 -8.04 5.46 -11.94
C HIS A 147 -7.77 3.96 -11.75
N TYR A 148 -8.78 3.20 -11.32
CA TYR A 148 -8.68 1.74 -11.29
C TYR A 148 -8.88 1.16 -12.69
N PHE A 149 -7.84 0.58 -13.25
CA PHE A 149 -7.81 0.13 -14.63
C PHE A 149 -8.52 -1.21 -14.82
N GLN A 150 -9.39 -1.29 -15.81
CA GLN A 150 -10.00 -2.54 -16.28
C GLN A 150 -9.33 -2.97 -17.59
N PRO A 151 -8.56 -4.07 -17.60
CA PRO A 151 -7.67 -4.42 -18.71
C PRO A 151 -8.38 -4.92 -19.97
N ASN A 152 -9.63 -5.35 -19.87
CA ASN A 152 -10.44 -5.83 -20.99
C ASN A 152 -11.35 -4.72 -21.57
N ARG A 153 -10.95 -3.45 -21.39
CA ARG A 153 -11.69 -2.25 -21.84
C ARG A 153 -10.71 -1.30 -22.53
N ASP A 154 -11.22 -0.49 -23.45
CA ASP A 154 -10.42 0.51 -24.18
C ASP A 154 -9.77 1.51 -23.20
N GLY A 155 -8.45 1.64 -23.28
CA GLY A 155 -7.65 2.52 -22.43
C GLY A 155 -7.95 3.99 -22.68
N GLY A 156 -8.29 4.35 -23.92
CA GLY A 156 -8.72 5.69 -24.32
C GLY A 156 -10.05 6.11 -23.68
N GLU A 157 -11.05 5.23 -23.64
CA GLU A 157 -12.32 5.45 -22.95
C GLU A 157 -12.12 5.63 -21.44
N GLN A 158 -11.28 4.79 -20.84
CA GLN A 158 -10.89 4.89 -19.45
C GLN A 158 -10.19 6.22 -19.13
N ALA A 159 -9.28 6.67 -20.01
CA ALA A 159 -8.61 7.96 -19.89
C ALA A 159 -9.59 9.12 -20.02
N ARG A 160 -10.52 9.06 -20.99
CA ARG A 160 -11.58 10.06 -21.16
C ARG A 160 -12.45 10.19 -19.91
N LEU A 161 -12.82 9.07 -19.28
CA LEU A 161 -13.59 9.10 -18.04
C LEU A 161 -12.80 9.76 -16.91
N PHE A 162 -11.53 9.39 -16.75
CA PHE A 162 -10.67 9.97 -15.71
C PHE A 162 -10.50 11.48 -15.91
N ILE A 163 -10.19 11.92 -17.13
CA ILE A 163 -10.06 13.33 -17.52
C ILE A 163 -11.36 14.10 -17.25
N ALA A 164 -12.51 13.55 -17.61
CA ALA A 164 -13.81 14.18 -17.35
C ALA A 164 -14.17 14.24 -15.86
N THR A 165 -13.50 13.47 -15.00
CA THR A 165 -13.80 13.34 -13.58
C THR A 165 -12.88 14.19 -12.71
N VAL A 166 -11.61 14.34 -13.08
CA VAL A 166 -10.56 14.95 -12.25
C VAL A 166 -10.18 16.34 -12.76
N PRO A 167 -10.55 17.42 -12.05
CA PRO A 167 -10.10 18.76 -12.41
C PRO A 167 -8.72 19.05 -11.79
N LEU A 168 -7.64 18.43 -12.29
CA LEU A 168 -6.29 18.73 -11.81
C LEU A 168 -5.94 20.21 -12.04
N ARG A 169 -5.23 20.78 -11.06
CA ARG A 169 -4.78 22.16 -11.02
C ARG A 169 -3.32 22.20 -10.57
N PRO A 170 -2.62 23.32 -10.84
CA PRO A 170 -1.30 23.56 -10.25
C PRO A 170 -1.30 23.33 -8.73
N GLY A 171 -0.32 22.58 -8.24
CA GLY A 171 -0.23 22.19 -6.83
C GLY A 171 -0.87 20.85 -6.46
N ASP A 172 -1.55 20.17 -7.38
CA ASP A 172 -2.03 18.81 -7.17
C ASP A 172 -0.94 17.78 -7.45
N LEU A 173 -1.06 16.57 -6.91
CA LEU A 173 -0.17 15.47 -7.27
C LEU A 173 -0.50 14.92 -8.67
N PRO A 174 0.47 14.30 -9.37
CA PRO A 174 0.23 13.71 -10.68
C PRO A 174 -0.89 12.66 -10.65
N PRO A 175 -1.58 12.44 -11.78
CA PRO A 175 -2.60 11.41 -11.89
C PRO A 175 -1.97 10.02 -11.76
N VAL A 176 -2.71 9.06 -11.21
CA VAL A 176 -2.26 7.68 -11.03
C VAL A 176 -3.09 6.73 -11.89
N LEU A 177 -2.42 5.81 -12.59
CA LEU A 177 -3.05 4.63 -13.15
C LEU A 177 -2.82 3.43 -12.24
N ASP A 178 -3.88 2.85 -11.70
CA ASP A 178 -3.83 1.66 -10.87
C ASP A 178 -4.07 0.42 -11.74
N VAL A 179 -3.01 -0.40 -11.91
CA VAL A 179 -3.02 -1.61 -12.75
C VAL A 179 -2.74 -2.84 -11.89
N GLU A 180 -3.81 -3.47 -11.43
CA GLU A 180 -3.72 -4.67 -10.60
C GLU A 180 -4.85 -5.71 -10.82
N ALA A 181 -5.74 -5.46 -11.78
CA ALA A 181 -6.87 -6.32 -12.04
C ALA A 181 -6.42 -7.77 -12.31
N PRO A 182 -6.89 -8.77 -11.53
CA PRO A 182 -6.35 -10.13 -11.59
C PRO A 182 -6.79 -10.91 -12.83
N ARG A 183 -7.71 -10.38 -13.64
CA ARG A 183 -8.29 -11.03 -14.80
C ARG A 183 -8.18 -10.13 -16.02
N PHE A 184 -7.53 -10.64 -17.04
CA PHE A 184 -7.43 -10.04 -18.37
C PHE A 184 -7.30 -11.17 -19.41
N HIS A 185 -7.68 -10.90 -20.65
CA HIS A 185 -7.65 -11.91 -21.71
C HIS A 185 -6.24 -12.15 -22.25
N ASP A 186 -5.50 -11.08 -22.48
CA ASP A 186 -4.16 -11.12 -23.08
C ASP A 186 -3.24 -10.05 -22.48
N VAL A 187 -1.97 -10.40 -22.29
CA VAL A 187 -0.96 -9.52 -21.68
C VAL A 187 -0.58 -8.39 -22.64
N ALA A 188 -0.44 -8.68 -23.94
CA ALA A 188 -0.01 -7.68 -24.92
C ALA A 188 -1.10 -6.63 -25.13
N GLU A 189 -2.36 -7.07 -25.19
CA GLU A 189 -3.54 -6.21 -25.16
C GLU A 189 -3.59 -5.34 -23.90
N MET A 190 -3.50 -5.94 -22.70
CA MET A 190 -3.49 -5.17 -21.46
C MET A 190 -2.42 -4.08 -21.47
N ARG A 191 -1.19 -4.39 -21.91
CA ARG A 191 -0.10 -3.42 -22.01
C ARG A 191 -0.37 -2.31 -23.03
N ARG A 192 -0.98 -2.64 -24.16
CA ARG A 192 -1.38 -1.65 -25.18
C ARG A 192 -2.41 -0.68 -24.60
N GLU A 193 -3.42 -1.19 -23.91
CA GLU A 193 -4.48 -0.38 -23.30
C GLU A 193 -3.94 0.49 -22.13
N VAL A 194 -3.01 -0.04 -21.32
CA VAL A 194 -2.29 0.75 -20.30
C VAL A 194 -1.52 1.89 -20.95
N ARG A 195 -0.77 1.63 -22.03
CA ARG A 195 -0.03 2.67 -22.75
C ARG A 195 -0.96 3.75 -23.30
N GLN A 196 -2.06 3.34 -23.93
CA GLN A 196 -3.04 4.28 -24.47
C GLN A 196 -3.60 5.20 -23.39
N TRP A 197 -3.87 4.66 -22.20
CA TRP A 197 -4.32 5.47 -21.06
C TRP A 197 -3.25 6.46 -20.61
N LEU A 198 -2.01 5.99 -20.40
CA LEU A 198 -0.89 6.81 -19.93
C LEU A 198 -0.60 7.97 -20.88
N ASP A 199 -0.52 7.67 -22.19
CA ASP A 199 -0.25 8.67 -23.22
C ASP A 199 -1.35 9.73 -23.28
N ALA A 200 -2.63 9.32 -23.21
CA ALA A 200 -3.77 10.24 -23.26
C ALA A 200 -3.82 11.17 -22.03
N VAL A 201 -3.56 10.63 -20.84
CA VAL A 201 -3.59 11.39 -19.59
C VAL A 201 -2.39 12.33 -19.48
N GLU A 202 -1.20 11.88 -19.87
CA GLU A 202 0.00 12.72 -19.95
C GLU A 202 -0.18 13.85 -20.96
N ALA A 203 -0.73 13.55 -22.14
CA ALA A 203 -1.01 14.55 -23.16
C ALA A 203 -2.03 15.60 -22.67
N HIS A 204 -3.01 15.21 -21.86
CA HIS A 204 -4.02 16.13 -21.34
C HIS A 204 -3.46 17.03 -20.23
N TYR A 205 -2.85 16.44 -19.20
CA TYR A 205 -2.41 17.20 -18.01
C TYR A 205 -1.00 17.77 -18.11
N LYS A 206 -0.22 17.41 -19.15
CA LYS A 206 1.17 17.84 -19.34
C LYS A 206 2.07 17.49 -18.15
N VAL A 207 1.75 16.41 -17.45
CA VAL A 207 2.50 15.83 -16.36
C VAL A 207 2.52 14.33 -16.54
N ARG A 208 3.66 13.70 -16.26
CA ARG A 208 3.79 12.25 -16.34
C ARG A 208 2.97 11.58 -15.22
N PRO A 209 2.01 10.69 -15.55
CA PRO A 209 1.29 9.90 -14.56
C PRO A 209 2.20 9.03 -13.71
N ILE A 210 1.72 8.65 -12.53
CA ILE A 210 2.33 7.62 -11.69
C ILE A 210 1.65 6.29 -12.02
N LEU A 211 2.42 5.21 -12.16
CA LEU A 211 1.89 3.86 -12.30
C LEU A 211 1.82 3.21 -10.93
N TYR A 212 0.63 2.77 -10.50
CA TYR A 212 0.46 1.93 -9.32
C TYR A 212 0.29 0.47 -9.72
N SER A 213 0.93 -0.43 -8.97
CA SER A 213 0.68 -1.87 -9.06
C SER A 213 1.22 -2.60 -7.83
N ASN A 214 0.64 -3.75 -7.50
CA ASN A 214 1.25 -4.65 -6.53
C ASN A 214 2.50 -5.33 -7.07
N TYR A 215 3.45 -5.65 -6.18
CA TYR A 215 4.75 -6.18 -6.53
C TYR A 215 4.72 -7.41 -7.44
N THR A 216 3.83 -8.36 -7.17
CA THR A 216 3.71 -9.58 -7.97
C THR A 216 3.21 -9.24 -9.37
N PHE A 217 2.15 -8.45 -9.50
CA PHE A 217 1.61 -8.07 -10.79
C PHE A 217 2.63 -7.28 -11.62
N TYR A 218 3.25 -6.27 -11.01
CA TYR A 218 4.28 -5.45 -11.65
C TYR A 218 5.41 -6.30 -12.22
N ARG A 219 5.97 -7.21 -11.42
CA ARG A 219 7.11 -8.04 -11.82
C ARG A 219 6.79 -8.97 -12.99
N HIS A 220 5.58 -9.52 -13.03
CA HIS A 220 5.20 -10.47 -14.09
C HIS A 220 4.76 -9.77 -15.37
N TYR A 221 4.09 -8.62 -15.27
CA TYR A 221 3.35 -8.05 -16.40
C TYR A 221 3.80 -6.65 -16.80
N LEU A 222 4.43 -5.85 -15.95
CA LEU A 222 4.69 -4.42 -16.25
C LEU A 222 6.18 -4.06 -16.30
N ALA A 223 7.03 -4.76 -15.55
CA ALA A 223 8.48 -4.50 -15.52
C ALA A 223 9.10 -4.57 -16.93
N GLY A 224 9.92 -3.58 -17.29
CA GLY A 224 10.56 -3.48 -18.61
C GLY A 224 9.70 -2.82 -19.69
N HIS A 225 8.41 -2.54 -19.42
CA HIS A 225 7.50 -1.93 -20.41
C HIS A 225 7.11 -0.49 -20.09
N PHE A 226 7.14 -0.08 -18.82
CA PHE A 226 6.67 1.24 -18.35
C PHE A 226 7.65 1.87 -17.37
N ASP A 227 8.94 1.57 -17.54
CA ASP A 227 9.99 1.91 -16.57
C ASP A 227 10.34 3.40 -16.56
N ASP A 228 9.82 4.16 -17.52
CA ASP A 228 9.88 5.61 -17.68
C ASP A 228 8.81 6.35 -16.86
N TYR A 229 7.81 5.65 -16.32
CA TYR A 229 6.81 6.20 -15.40
C TYR A 229 7.23 6.01 -13.94
N PRO A 230 7.04 7.02 -13.06
CA PRO A 230 7.23 6.84 -11.63
C PRO A 230 6.32 5.73 -11.09
N LEU A 231 6.87 4.86 -10.25
CA LEU A 231 6.14 3.72 -9.71
C LEU A 231 5.72 3.95 -8.27
N TRP A 232 4.43 3.75 -8.01
CA TRP A 232 3.87 3.54 -6.69
C TRP A 232 3.67 2.04 -6.48
N LEU A 233 4.49 1.44 -5.63
CA LEU A 233 4.56 -0.01 -5.46
C LEU A 233 3.78 -0.45 -4.22
N ALA A 234 2.81 -1.34 -4.39
CA ALA A 234 2.20 -2.07 -3.27
C ALA A 234 3.04 -3.32 -2.93
N HIS A 235 3.59 -3.35 -1.71
CA HIS A 235 4.34 -4.51 -1.21
C HIS A 235 4.19 -4.61 0.30
N TYR A 236 3.22 -5.40 0.73
CA TYR A 236 2.84 -5.49 2.15
C TYR A 236 3.68 -6.54 2.88
N GLU A 237 3.74 -6.42 4.22
CA GLU A 237 4.32 -7.43 5.12
C GLU A 237 5.80 -7.73 4.88
N VAL A 238 6.52 -6.73 4.38
CA VAL A 238 7.97 -6.74 4.18
C VAL A 238 8.60 -5.57 4.90
N GLU A 239 9.83 -5.76 5.39
CA GLU A 239 10.61 -4.67 6.00
C GLU A 239 10.99 -3.59 4.98
N ARG A 240 11.20 -4.00 3.73
CA ARG A 240 11.54 -3.14 2.61
C ARG A 240 11.01 -3.73 1.30
N PRO A 241 10.65 -2.90 0.31
CA PRO A 241 10.37 -3.39 -1.03
C PRO A 241 11.50 -4.24 -1.61
N ALA A 242 11.16 -5.33 -2.30
CA ALA A 242 12.15 -6.18 -2.98
C ALA A 242 12.74 -5.54 -4.25
N LEU A 243 12.09 -4.52 -4.81
CA LEU A 243 12.66 -3.75 -5.92
C LEU A 243 13.70 -2.75 -5.39
N PRO A 244 14.76 -2.46 -6.18
CA PRO A 244 15.71 -1.42 -5.83
C PRO A 244 15.01 -0.08 -5.54
N ALA A 245 15.56 0.66 -4.59
CA ALA A 245 15.09 1.98 -4.18
C ALA A 245 14.93 2.96 -5.36
N SER A 246 15.72 2.83 -6.43
CA SER A 246 15.61 3.67 -7.64
C SER A 246 14.39 3.38 -8.52
N ARG A 247 13.64 2.31 -8.24
CA ARG A 247 12.55 1.83 -9.11
C ARG A 247 11.16 2.28 -8.68
N TRP A 248 11.00 2.83 -7.48
CA TRP A 248 9.71 3.27 -6.94
C TRP A 248 9.86 4.60 -6.23
N ILE A 249 8.80 5.39 -6.16
CA ILE A 249 8.77 6.69 -5.47
C ILE A 249 7.83 6.69 -4.26
N ILE A 250 6.81 5.83 -4.29
CA ILE A 250 5.85 5.64 -3.22
C ILE A 250 5.76 4.14 -2.94
N TRP A 251 5.70 3.77 -1.67
CA TRP A 251 5.48 2.41 -1.23
C TRP A 251 4.19 2.35 -0.41
N GLN A 252 3.20 1.61 -0.91
CA GLN A 252 2.04 1.19 -0.10
C GLN A 252 2.47 -0.02 0.74
N HIS A 253 2.65 0.21 2.02
CA HIS A 253 3.26 -0.75 2.94
C HIS A 253 2.23 -1.51 3.78
N SER A 254 0.98 -1.03 3.82
CA SER A 254 -0.11 -1.64 4.58
C SER A 254 -1.45 -1.39 3.90
N ASP A 255 -2.31 -2.40 3.88
CA ASP A 255 -3.74 -2.35 3.53
C ASP A 255 -4.66 -2.45 4.76
N GLU A 256 -4.06 -2.50 5.95
CA GLU A 256 -4.70 -2.82 7.22
C GLU A 256 -4.38 -1.76 8.30
N ALA A 257 -4.02 -0.54 7.91
CA ALA A 257 -3.69 0.52 8.86
C ALA A 257 -4.95 1.19 9.44
N TYR A 258 -4.81 1.77 10.62
CA TYR A 258 -5.82 2.63 11.24
C TYR A 258 -5.29 4.06 11.32
N VAL A 259 -6.11 5.02 10.89
CA VAL A 259 -5.79 6.44 10.98
C VAL A 259 -6.97 7.15 11.64
N PRO A 260 -6.76 7.87 12.76
CA PRO A 260 -7.81 8.67 13.36
C PRO A 260 -8.49 9.58 12.33
N GLY A 261 -9.82 9.59 12.35
CA GLY A 261 -10.67 10.25 11.34
C GLY A 261 -11.22 9.31 10.26
N ILE A 262 -10.78 8.05 10.21
CA ILE A 262 -11.30 7.02 9.30
C ILE A 262 -11.83 5.84 10.13
N ARG A 263 -13.08 5.45 9.89
CA ARG A 263 -13.66 4.24 10.50
C ARG A 263 -13.41 3.05 9.58
N GLY A 264 -12.63 2.10 10.05
CA GLY A 264 -12.17 0.97 9.24
C GLY A 264 -10.69 1.05 8.93
N THR A 265 -10.20 0.06 8.20
CA THR A 265 -8.83 0.05 7.71
C THR A 265 -8.66 1.00 6.52
N VAL A 266 -7.44 1.50 6.36
CA VAL A 266 -7.03 2.35 5.25
C VAL A 266 -5.67 1.91 4.73
N ASP A 267 -5.47 2.09 3.43
CA ASP A 267 -4.18 1.88 2.78
C ASP A 267 -3.19 2.96 3.21
N PHE A 268 -1.98 2.54 3.57
CA PHE A 268 -0.97 3.42 4.14
C PHE A 268 0.34 3.38 3.37
N ASN A 269 0.85 4.58 3.11
CA ASN A 269 1.89 4.84 2.13
C ASN A 269 3.01 5.67 2.73
N VAL A 270 4.21 5.44 2.22
CA VAL A 270 5.35 6.33 2.41
C VAL A 270 5.86 6.84 1.08
N PHE A 271 6.22 8.11 1.02
CA PHE A 271 6.98 8.66 -0.08
C PHE A 271 8.47 8.55 0.25
N GLN A 272 9.27 8.12 -0.73
CA GLN A 272 10.69 7.82 -0.52
C GLN A 272 11.54 9.06 -0.23
N GLY A 273 11.14 10.22 -0.75
CA GLY A 273 11.88 11.47 -0.63
C GLY A 273 11.46 12.35 0.55
N SER A 274 12.05 13.54 0.61
CA SER A 274 11.65 14.58 1.57
C SER A 274 10.32 15.23 1.17
N TYR A 275 9.72 15.99 2.08
CA TYR A 275 8.48 16.72 1.80
C TYR A 275 8.67 17.75 0.66
N GLU A 276 9.84 18.37 0.56
CA GLU A 276 10.20 19.29 -0.53
C GLU A 276 10.20 18.57 -1.89
N SER A 277 10.76 17.36 -1.95
CA SER A 277 10.72 16.56 -3.19
C SER A 277 9.32 16.05 -3.54
N LEU A 278 8.45 15.83 -2.55
CA LEU A 278 7.03 15.58 -2.80
C LEU A 278 6.34 16.83 -3.40
N LEU A 279 6.63 18.01 -2.87
CA LEU A 279 6.12 19.27 -3.42
C LEU A 279 6.59 19.52 -4.86
N ALA A 280 7.77 19.01 -5.22
CA ALA A 280 8.31 19.10 -6.58
C ALA A 280 7.61 18.17 -7.58
N LEU A 281 6.91 17.12 -7.13
CA LEU A 281 6.11 16.26 -8.01
C LEU A 281 4.82 16.90 -8.48
N ARG A 282 4.39 18.00 -7.84
CA ARG A 282 3.08 18.61 -8.12
C ARG A 282 2.99 19.13 -9.55
N VAL A 283 1.78 19.13 -10.08
CA VAL A 283 1.45 19.78 -11.36
C VAL A 283 1.93 21.23 -11.30
N ALA A 284 2.80 21.60 -12.23
CA ALA A 284 3.38 22.94 -12.29
C ALA A 284 2.30 23.97 -12.70
N PRO A 285 2.42 25.23 -12.24
CA PRO A 285 1.64 26.30 -12.82
C PRO A 285 2.00 26.45 -14.31
N PRO A 286 1.03 26.84 -15.16
CA PRO A 286 1.35 27.18 -16.54
C PRO A 286 2.44 28.26 -16.55
N PRO A 287 3.39 28.20 -17.51
CA PRO A 287 4.45 29.20 -17.59
C PRO A 287 3.83 30.60 -17.68
N ALA A 288 4.39 31.55 -16.93
CA ALA A 288 3.93 32.92 -16.99
C ALA A 288 3.97 33.41 -18.45
N PRO A 289 2.96 34.15 -18.93
CA PRO A 289 3.00 34.71 -20.27
C PRO A 289 4.31 35.49 -20.42
N ALA A 290 5.01 35.26 -21.53
CA ALA A 290 6.23 35.99 -21.83
C ALA A 290 5.93 37.49 -21.68
N ARG A 291 6.68 38.17 -20.80
CA ARG A 291 6.57 39.63 -20.69
C ARG A 291 6.70 40.18 -22.10
N PRO A 292 5.76 41.03 -22.58
CA PRO A 292 5.93 41.66 -23.87
C PRO A 292 7.29 42.35 -23.83
N VAL A 293 8.19 41.93 -24.73
CA VAL A 293 9.47 42.59 -24.93
C VAL A 293 9.13 44.04 -25.18
N ALA A 294 9.49 44.92 -24.25
CA ALA A 294 9.29 46.34 -24.41
C ALA A 294 9.94 46.71 -25.75
N ARG A 295 9.10 47.04 -26.74
CA ARG A 295 9.58 47.52 -28.03
C ARG A 295 10.49 48.70 -27.69
N PRO A 296 11.76 48.72 -28.12
CA PRO A 296 12.62 49.86 -27.84
C PRO A 296 11.87 51.10 -28.30
N THR A 297 11.60 52.00 -27.35
CA THR A 297 10.98 53.29 -27.63
C THR A 297 11.83 53.91 -28.73
N PRO A 298 11.28 54.29 -29.89
CA PRO A 298 12.08 54.96 -30.91
C PRO A 298 12.72 56.16 -30.21
N ALA A 299 14.05 56.18 -30.19
CA ALA A 299 14.80 57.28 -29.65
C ALA A 299 14.24 58.55 -30.29
N LYS A 300 13.84 59.53 -29.49
CA LYS A 300 13.47 60.85 -30.01
C LYS A 300 14.66 61.35 -30.82
N THR A 301 14.57 61.22 -32.14
CA THR A 301 15.48 61.90 -33.07
C THR A 301 15.38 63.38 -32.71
N ALA A 302 16.47 63.92 -32.17
CA ALA A 302 16.62 65.34 -31.94
C ALA A 302 16.30 66.05 -33.25
N ARG A 303 15.32 66.97 -33.22
CA ARG A 303 15.00 67.81 -34.38
C ARG A 303 16.28 68.48 -34.88
N PRO A 304 16.59 68.43 -36.19
CA PRO A 304 17.69 69.20 -36.75
C PRO A 304 17.31 70.68 -36.69
N GLY A 305 17.70 71.33 -35.59
CA GLY A 305 17.39 72.74 -35.36
C GLY A 305 18.15 73.38 -34.19
N SER A 306 18.83 72.60 -33.34
CA SER A 306 19.53 73.16 -32.17
C SER A 306 20.99 73.58 -32.44
N PHE A 307 21.62 73.10 -33.52
CA PHE A 307 23.04 73.39 -33.77
C PHE A 307 23.30 74.83 -34.26
N ARG A 308 22.31 75.49 -34.88
CA ARG A 308 22.45 76.86 -35.40
C ARG A 308 22.32 77.95 -34.32
N LYS A 309 21.68 77.64 -33.18
CA LYS A 309 21.63 78.54 -32.00
C LYS A 309 22.87 78.46 -31.13
N LEU A 310 23.59 77.33 -31.12
CA LEU A 310 24.83 77.16 -30.37
C LEU A 310 26.04 77.83 -31.05
N LEU A 311 26.09 77.83 -32.39
CA LEU A 311 27.18 78.49 -33.13
C LEU A 311 27.09 80.02 -33.11
N ASN A 312 25.89 80.61 -33.06
CA ASN A 312 25.74 82.07 -32.99
C ASN A 312 26.11 82.65 -31.62
N ARG A 313 26.06 81.86 -30.54
CA ARG A 313 26.41 82.33 -29.18
C ARG A 313 27.91 82.26 -28.88
N ALA A 314 28.69 81.53 -29.68
CA ALA A 314 30.14 81.49 -29.60
C ALA A 314 30.81 82.66 -30.37
N ALA A 315 30.13 83.23 -31.36
CA ALA A 315 30.65 84.37 -32.13
C ALA A 315 30.52 85.72 -31.39
N GLU A 316 29.55 85.87 -30.47
CA GLU A 316 29.38 87.11 -29.69
C GLU A 316 30.32 87.24 -28.47
N LEU A 317 31.07 86.18 -28.12
CA LEU A 317 32.05 86.20 -27.02
C LEU A 317 33.48 86.53 -27.47
N VAL A 318 33.71 86.80 -28.76
CA VAL A 318 35.02 87.17 -29.33
C VAL A 318 35.08 88.67 -29.71
N GLN A 319 34.05 89.46 -29.38
CA GLN A 319 34.04 90.92 -29.56
C GLN A 319 33.71 91.70 -28.27
N ARG A 320 34.14 91.22 -27.10
CA ARG A 320 34.32 92.05 -25.91
C ARG A 320 35.65 91.78 -25.24
#